data_AF-A0A1D6PEQ2-F1
#
_entry.id   AF-A0A1D6PEQ2-F1
#
_cell.length_a   1.000
_cell.length_b   1.000
_cell.length_c   1.000
_cell.angle_alpha   90.00
_cell.angle_beta   90.00
_cell.angle_gamma   90.00
#
_symmetry.space_group_name_H-M   'P 1'
#
loop_
_entity.id
_entity.type
_entity.pdbx_description
1 polymer ?
#
loop_
_entity_poly.entity_id
_entity_poly.type
_entity_poly.pdbx_seq_one_letter_code
_entity_poly.pdbx_strand_id
1 'polypeptide(L)'
;MSQLLVAGLNITIIGHNDFYSYRKQIEARGLPLTPEVLLSLPPFSSITFNSEVANGTMTGEKCKPEVAKTGLGSSAAMTTSVVAALLHYLGAVNLSCSGQSSGDNASGRELDLVHAIAQSAHCLAQGKIGSGFDVSAAVYGSQRYVRFSPEILSSAQAIGGTVLPDVVSDVLTQRWDHENKQFSLPPLMTLLLGEPGTGGSSTPSMVGSVKRWLKSDPEKSRDTWSKLAIANSTLENQLRILKGLSENHHEAYESMVRSCSRLTYGKWAEVATNQHQELIIRSLLAARDACLEIRLHMREMGIAAGVPVRLSQIHKHGY
;
A
#
# COMPACT_ATOMS: atom_id res chain seq x y z
N MET A 1 21.53 28.52 -12.74
CA MET A 1 20.13 28.05 -12.92
C MET A 1 20.05 27.41 -14.30
N SER A 2 19.57 26.17 -14.41
CA SER A 2 19.38 25.53 -15.71
C SER A 2 18.44 26.36 -16.58
N GLN A 3 18.70 26.47 -17.89
CA GLN A 3 17.84 27.20 -18.84
C GLN A 3 16.36 26.77 -18.76
N LEU A 4 16.12 25.53 -18.33
CA LEU A 4 14.81 24.92 -18.10
C LEU A 4 13.96 25.64 -17.05
N LEU A 5 14.57 26.14 -15.97
CA LEU A 5 13.81 26.83 -14.90
C LEU A 5 13.42 28.25 -15.29
N VAL A 6 14.19 28.88 -16.19
CA VAL A 6 13.95 30.25 -16.65
C VAL A 6 12.74 30.33 -17.59
N ALA A 7 12.44 29.25 -18.32
CA ALA A 7 11.28 29.15 -19.21
C ALA A 7 9.93 29.02 -18.46
N GLY A 8 9.96 28.80 -17.14
CA GLY A 8 8.78 28.45 -16.36
C GLY A 8 8.33 27.00 -16.62
N LEU A 9 7.42 26.51 -15.77
CA LEU A 9 6.89 25.15 -15.88
C LEU A 9 5.37 25.16 -15.70
N ASN A 10 4.66 24.54 -16.64
CA ASN A 10 3.23 24.27 -16.51
C ASN A 10 3.04 22.77 -16.26
N ILE A 11 2.48 22.42 -15.10
CA ILE A 11 2.22 21.04 -14.69
C ILE A 11 0.72 20.80 -14.76
N THR A 12 0.29 19.90 -15.64
CA THR A 12 -1.10 19.44 -15.70
C THR A 12 -1.19 18.02 -15.15
N ILE A 13 -1.98 17.83 -14.10
CA ILE A 13 -2.25 16.51 -13.50
C ILE A 13 -3.66 16.11 -13.89
N ILE A 14 -3.80 14.93 -14.51
CA ILE A 14 -5.10 14.41 -14.96
C ILE A 14 -5.26 12.98 -14.44
N GLY A 15 -6.40 12.68 -13.82
CA GLY A 15 -6.75 11.33 -13.37
C GLY A 15 -7.53 10.59 -14.47
N HIS A 16 -7.18 9.34 -14.72
CA HIS A 16 -7.94 8.50 -15.66
C HIS A 16 -9.35 8.19 -15.12
N ASN A 17 -10.22 7.68 -16.00
CA ASN A 17 -11.51 7.15 -15.58
C ASN A 17 -11.29 5.85 -14.78
N ASP A 18 -11.45 5.92 -13.46
CA ASP A 18 -11.33 4.76 -12.56
C ASP A 18 -12.71 4.20 -12.20
N PHE A 19 -12.84 2.87 -12.24
CA PHE A 19 -14.13 2.19 -12.06
C PHE A 19 -14.94 2.67 -10.85
N TYR A 20 -14.28 2.86 -9.71
CA TYR A 20 -14.96 3.26 -8.46
C TYR A 20 -15.37 4.73 -8.43
N SER A 21 -14.69 5.60 -9.17
CA SER A 21 -15.02 7.03 -9.27
C SER A 21 -16.18 7.31 -10.23
N TYR A 22 -16.50 6.36 -11.11
CA TYR A 22 -17.53 6.50 -12.14
C TYR A 22 -18.74 5.59 -11.91
N ARG A 23 -18.72 4.77 -10.85
CA ARG A 23 -19.79 3.83 -10.51
C ARG A 23 -21.18 4.48 -10.49
N LYS A 24 -21.37 5.56 -9.71
CA LYS A 24 -22.67 6.24 -9.64
C LYS A 24 -23.08 6.87 -10.97
N GLN A 25 -22.13 7.37 -11.75
CA GLN A 25 -22.42 7.92 -13.08
C GLN A 25 -22.89 6.82 -14.05
N ILE A 26 -22.31 5.62 -13.96
CA ILE A 26 -22.71 4.45 -14.75
C ILE A 26 -24.09 3.96 -14.29
N GLU A 27 -24.31 3.82 -12.98
CA GLU A 27 -25.59 3.42 -12.39
C GLU A 27 -26.71 4.42 -12.72
N ALA A 28 -26.44 5.72 -12.65
CA ALA A 28 -27.40 6.78 -13.00
C ALA A 28 -27.82 6.75 -14.48
N ARG A 29 -26.99 6.19 -15.35
CA ARG A 29 -27.31 5.96 -16.77
C ARG A 29 -28.02 4.62 -17.01
N GLY A 30 -28.26 3.83 -15.97
CA GLY A 30 -28.84 2.48 -16.08
C GLY A 30 -27.93 1.48 -16.80
N LEU A 31 -26.63 1.75 -16.87
CA LEU A 31 -25.66 0.91 -17.57
C LEU A 31 -25.08 -0.15 -16.63
N PRO A 32 -24.67 -1.33 -17.15
CA PRO A 32 -24.07 -2.37 -16.33
C PRO A 32 -22.65 -1.96 -15.88
N LEU A 33 -22.33 -2.28 -14.62
CA LEU A 33 -21.01 -2.02 -14.00
C LEU A 33 -19.95 -2.97 -14.54
N THR A 34 -19.49 -2.71 -15.76
CA THR A 34 -18.54 -3.54 -16.50
C THR A 34 -17.34 -2.71 -16.96
N PRO A 35 -16.15 -3.31 -17.11
CA PRO A 35 -14.98 -2.64 -17.67
C PRO A 35 -15.25 -2.02 -19.05
N GLU A 36 -16.03 -2.68 -19.89
CA GLU A 36 -16.38 -2.24 -21.24
C GLU A 36 -17.18 -0.93 -21.22
N VAL A 37 -18.12 -0.81 -20.28
CA VAL A 37 -18.88 0.43 -20.11
C VAL A 37 -18.00 1.56 -19.61
N LEU A 38 -17.06 1.30 -18.69
CA LEU A 38 -16.10 2.32 -18.25
C LEU A 38 -15.21 2.80 -19.40
N LEU A 39 -14.74 1.88 -20.25
CA LEU A 39 -13.94 2.19 -21.44
C LEU A 39 -14.71 2.96 -22.50
N SER A 40 -16.05 2.87 -22.52
CA SER A 40 -16.88 3.65 -23.42
C SER A 40 -16.99 5.14 -23.04
N LEU A 41 -16.64 5.49 -21.79
CA LEU A 41 -16.63 6.88 -21.36
C LEU A 41 -15.44 7.63 -22.00
N PRO A 42 -15.62 8.89 -22.45
CA PRO A 42 -14.51 9.70 -22.93
C PRO A 42 -13.37 9.73 -21.89
N PRO A 43 -12.10 9.52 -22.30
CA PRO A 43 -10.97 9.61 -21.38
C PRO A 43 -10.97 10.94 -20.61
N PHE A 44 -10.63 10.88 -19.32
CA PHE A 44 -10.58 12.06 -18.45
C PHE A 44 -11.93 12.79 -18.32
N SER A 45 -13.01 12.01 -18.23
CA SER A 45 -14.35 12.56 -18.01
C SER A 45 -14.39 13.38 -16.72
N SER A 46 -15.38 14.28 -16.61
CA SER A 46 -15.59 15.00 -15.35
C SER A 46 -16.25 14.08 -14.33
N ILE A 47 -15.71 14.06 -13.11
CA ILE A 47 -16.28 13.29 -12.00
C ILE A 47 -17.55 13.95 -11.47
N THR A 48 -18.50 13.15 -10.99
CA THR A 48 -19.67 13.63 -10.26
C THR A 48 -19.27 14.20 -8.90
N PHE A 49 -20.07 15.12 -8.38
CA PHE A 49 -19.91 15.69 -7.04
C PHE A 49 -20.96 15.10 -6.11
N ASN A 50 -20.61 14.91 -4.84
CA ASN A 50 -21.58 14.48 -3.85
C ASN A 50 -22.67 15.55 -3.69
N SER A 51 -23.94 15.15 -3.70
CA SER A 51 -25.04 16.06 -3.33
C SER A 51 -25.06 16.19 -1.80
N GLU A 52 -24.79 17.37 -1.25
CA GLU A 52 -25.04 17.64 0.16
C GLU A 52 -26.56 17.69 0.40
N VAL A 53 -27.16 16.58 0.80
CA VAL A 53 -28.53 16.57 1.32
C VAL A 53 -28.51 16.08 2.76
N ALA A 54 -28.10 16.97 3.65
CA ALA A 54 -28.47 16.91 5.05
C ALA A 54 -28.92 18.34 5.44
N ASN A 55 -30.23 18.55 5.46
CA ASN A 55 -30.92 19.74 5.97
C ASN A 55 -30.87 21.01 5.11
N GLY A 56 -31.54 20.98 3.94
CA GLY A 56 -32.40 22.08 3.45
C GLY A 56 -31.83 23.51 3.34
N THR A 57 -30.52 23.71 3.39
CA THR A 57 -29.88 25.02 3.21
C THR A 57 -28.86 24.91 2.10
N MET A 58 -29.20 25.51 0.96
CA MET A 58 -28.31 25.68 -0.19
C MET A 58 -27.23 26.72 0.14
N THR A 59 -26.25 26.35 0.95
CA THR A 59 -24.98 27.07 0.99
C THR A 59 -24.11 26.49 -0.10
N GLY A 60 -23.66 27.31 -1.06
CA GLY A 60 -22.76 26.92 -2.16
C GLY A 60 -21.36 26.54 -1.70
N GLU A 61 -21.25 25.74 -0.65
CA GLU A 61 -20.00 25.16 -0.18
C GLU A 61 -19.61 24.00 -1.10
N LYS A 62 -18.30 23.91 -1.34
CA LYS A 62 -17.67 23.05 -2.33
C LYS A 62 -17.99 21.57 -2.05
N CYS A 63 -19.05 21.07 -2.69
CA CYS A 63 -19.37 19.65 -2.72
C CYS A 63 -18.11 18.88 -3.14
N LYS A 64 -17.70 17.90 -2.34
CA LYS A 64 -16.49 17.13 -2.65
C LYS A 64 -16.74 16.23 -3.85
N PRO A 65 -15.76 16.08 -4.77
CA PRO A 65 -15.88 15.12 -5.86
C PRO A 65 -16.09 13.72 -5.29
N GLU A 66 -16.87 12.93 -6.00
CA GLU A 66 -17.26 11.59 -5.60
C GLU A 66 -16.13 10.58 -5.85
N VAL A 67 -15.04 10.72 -5.10
CA VAL A 67 -13.89 9.82 -5.20
C VAL A 67 -14.03 8.72 -4.15
N ALA A 68 -14.29 7.51 -4.60
CA ALA A 68 -14.19 6.32 -3.78
C ALA A 68 -12.71 6.03 -3.45
N LYS A 69 -12.26 6.47 -2.27
CA LYS A 69 -10.92 6.14 -1.78
C LYS A 69 -10.89 4.67 -1.37
N THR A 70 -10.20 3.86 -2.17
CA THR A 70 -9.98 2.43 -1.91
C THR A 70 -8.98 2.17 -0.78
N GLY A 71 -8.21 3.20 -0.39
CA GLY A 71 -7.16 3.07 0.64
C GLY A 71 -5.85 2.47 0.13
N LEU A 72 -5.67 2.35 -1.20
CA LEU A 72 -4.47 1.77 -1.83
C LEU A 72 -3.31 2.76 -2.03
N GLY A 73 -3.32 3.91 -1.33
CA GLY A 73 -2.20 4.86 -1.40
C GLY A 73 -2.13 5.72 -2.66
N SER A 74 -3.24 5.95 -3.38
CA SER A 74 -3.26 6.74 -4.63
C SER A 74 -2.63 8.14 -4.51
N SER A 75 -2.81 8.83 -3.38
CA SER A 75 -2.15 10.12 -3.13
C SER A 75 -0.63 10.00 -3.07
N ALA A 76 -0.10 8.95 -2.44
CA ALA A 76 1.33 8.74 -2.32
C ALA A 76 1.93 8.36 -3.68
N ALA A 77 1.23 7.51 -4.45
CA ALA A 77 1.62 7.16 -5.82
C ALA A 77 1.67 8.41 -6.73
N MET A 78 0.66 9.27 -6.67
CA MET A 78 0.63 10.52 -7.44
C MET A 78 1.77 11.47 -7.03
N THR A 79 1.93 11.75 -5.74
CA THR A 79 3.02 12.61 -5.24
C THR A 79 4.37 12.08 -5.66
N THR A 80 4.61 10.78 -5.50
CA THR A 80 5.86 10.13 -5.89
C THR A 80 6.12 10.24 -7.38
N SER A 81 5.10 10.00 -8.22
CA SER A 81 5.23 10.08 -9.67
C SER A 81 5.56 11.50 -10.15
N VAL A 82 4.92 12.51 -9.58
CA VAL A 82 5.20 13.92 -9.89
C VAL A 82 6.62 14.30 -9.47
N VAL A 83 7.03 13.93 -8.26
CA VAL A 83 8.39 14.21 -7.76
C VAL A 83 9.44 13.52 -8.63
N ALA A 84 9.27 12.23 -8.92
CA ALA A 84 10.16 11.46 -9.78
C ALA A 84 10.28 12.09 -11.17
N ALA A 85 9.16 12.47 -11.79
CA ALA A 85 9.15 13.11 -13.11
C ALA A 85 9.86 14.46 -13.11
N LEU A 86 9.66 15.29 -12.09
CA LEU A 86 10.32 16.60 -11.97
C LEU A 86 11.82 16.47 -11.75
N LEU A 87 12.24 15.58 -10.84
CA LEU A 87 13.65 15.35 -10.57
C LEU A 87 14.36 14.78 -11.81
N HIS A 88 13.69 13.89 -12.54
CA HIS A 88 14.23 13.35 -13.78
C HIS A 88 14.34 14.42 -14.88
N TYR A 89 13.27 15.20 -15.08
CA TYR A 89 13.24 16.29 -16.07
C TYR A 89 14.31 17.37 -15.80
N LEU A 90 14.57 17.68 -14.53
CA LEU A 90 15.58 18.63 -14.11
C LEU A 90 17.01 18.05 -14.10
N GLY A 91 17.18 16.76 -14.40
CA GLY A 91 18.47 16.08 -14.42
C GLY A 91 19.06 15.80 -13.03
N ALA A 92 18.24 15.83 -11.97
CA ALA A 92 18.65 15.50 -10.61
C ALA A 92 18.73 13.98 -10.37
N VAL A 93 17.97 13.19 -11.15
CA VAL A 93 17.99 11.72 -11.15
C VAL A 93 17.86 11.18 -12.58
N ASN A 94 18.39 10.00 -12.86
CA ASN A 94 18.23 9.31 -14.12
C ASN A 94 17.40 8.02 -13.97
N LEU A 95 16.08 8.16 -14.12
CA LEU A 95 15.14 7.04 -13.98
C LEU A 95 14.94 6.24 -15.29
N SER A 96 15.92 6.22 -16.19
CA SER A 96 15.83 5.50 -17.46
C SER A 96 15.46 4.03 -17.24
N CYS A 97 14.53 3.51 -18.05
CA CYS A 97 13.97 2.18 -17.89
C CYS A 97 15.04 1.11 -17.70
N SER A 98 14.95 0.42 -16.55
CA SER A 98 15.75 -0.74 -16.17
C SER A 98 15.94 -1.71 -17.35
N GLY A 99 17.19 -1.86 -17.76
CA GLY A 99 17.61 -2.65 -18.91
C GLY A 99 19.12 -2.54 -19.17
N GLN A 100 19.76 -1.49 -18.63
CA GLN A 100 21.21 -1.40 -18.57
C GLN A 100 21.68 -1.56 -17.14
N SER A 101 22.45 -2.62 -16.94
CA SER A 101 23.16 -3.02 -15.73
C SER A 101 24.24 -2.01 -15.35
N SER A 102 23.82 -0.82 -14.91
CA SER A 102 24.67 0.12 -14.19
C SER A 102 24.42 -0.02 -12.69
N GLY A 103 25.30 -0.79 -12.04
CA GLY A 103 25.44 -1.07 -10.61
C GLY A 103 24.29 -0.67 -9.66
N ASP A 104 23.70 -1.67 -8.99
CA ASP A 104 22.62 -1.58 -7.98
C ASP A 104 22.70 -0.37 -7.02
N ASN A 105 23.90 0.11 -6.68
CA ASN A 105 24.10 1.23 -5.76
C ASN A 105 23.75 2.61 -6.33
N ALA A 106 23.87 2.84 -7.65
CA ALA A 106 23.57 4.14 -8.26
C ALA A 106 22.05 4.37 -8.34
N SER A 107 21.31 3.35 -8.80
CA SER A 107 19.85 3.36 -8.82
C SER A 107 19.25 3.49 -7.42
N GLY A 108 19.85 2.84 -6.41
CA GLY A 108 19.42 2.97 -5.01
C GLY A 108 19.48 4.41 -4.49
N ARG A 109 20.58 5.14 -4.73
CA ARG A 109 20.73 6.53 -4.29
C ARG A 109 19.74 7.49 -4.96
N GLU A 110 19.43 7.27 -6.23
CA GLU A 110 18.44 8.08 -6.94
C GLU A 110 17.03 7.84 -6.41
N LEU A 111 16.69 6.58 -6.10
CA LEU A 111 15.43 6.25 -5.45
C LEU A 111 15.34 6.83 -4.03
N ASP A 112 16.44 6.84 -3.27
CA ASP A 112 16.49 7.48 -1.94
C ASP A 112 16.22 8.99 -2.02
N LEU A 113 16.76 9.65 -3.04
CA LEU A 113 16.48 11.06 -3.31
C LEU A 113 15.00 11.30 -3.64
N VAL A 114 14.42 10.47 -4.52
CA VAL A 114 12.98 10.51 -4.83
C VAL A 114 12.14 10.29 -3.57
N HIS A 115 12.50 9.29 -2.75
CA HIS A 115 11.80 8.97 -1.51
C HIS A 115 11.83 10.13 -0.52
N ALA A 116 13.00 10.70 -0.23
CA ALA A 116 13.12 11.78 0.75
C ALA A 116 12.27 13.02 0.36
N ILE A 117 12.30 13.39 -0.93
CA ILE A 117 11.55 14.55 -1.44
C ILE A 117 10.05 14.23 -1.50
N ALA A 118 9.67 13.06 -2.02
CA ALA A 118 8.27 12.65 -2.11
C ALA A 118 7.62 12.51 -0.74
N GLN A 119 8.34 11.93 0.23
CA GLN A 119 7.85 11.75 1.59
C GLN A 119 7.66 13.09 2.29
N SER A 120 8.59 14.02 2.11
CA SER A 120 8.48 15.38 2.66
C SER A 120 7.31 16.13 2.05
N ALA A 121 7.18 16.12 0.71
CA ALA A 121 6.06 16.74 0.00
C ALA A 121 4.71 16.15 0.42
N HIS A 122 4.64 14.82 0.59
CA HIS A 122 3.44 14.13 1.03
C HIS A 122 3.06 14.50 2.48
N CYS A 123 4.03 14.54 3.39
CA CYS A 123 3.82 14.97 4.78
C CYS A 123 3.35 16.42 4.88
N LEU A 124 3.93 17.31 4.06
CA LEU A 124 3.53 18.71 3.95
C LEU A 124 2.08 18.87 3.48
N ALA A 125 1.73 18.21 2.38
CA ALA A 125 0.38 18.26 1.84
C ALA A 125 -0.65 17.64 2.80
N GLN A 126 -0.27 16.63 3.58
CA GLN A 126 -1.14 15.99 4.55
C GLN A 126 -1.24 16.75 5.89
N GLY A 127 -0.30 17.67 6.17
CA GLY A 127 -0.21 18.40 7.44
C GLY A 127 0.18 17.54 8.64
N LYS A 128 0.74 16.33 8.42
CA LYS A 128 1.17 15.41 9.48
C LYS A 128 2.24 14.43 9.00
N ILE A 129 3.06 13.94 9.92
CA ILE A 129 4.00 12.84 9.67
C ILE A 129 3.24 11.51 9.74
N GLY A 130 2.95 10.94 8.56
CA GLY A 130 2.36 9.61 8.43
C GLY A 130 3.35 8.47 8.71
N SER A 131 2.95 7.23 8.40
CA SER A 131 3.85 6.08 8.46
C SER A 131 4.95 6.12 7.41
N GLY A 132 4.70 6.80 6.29
CA GLY A 132 5.57 6.85 5.11
C GLY A 132 5.61 5.57 4.27
N PHE A 133 4.88 4.54 4.70
CA PHE A 133 4.82 3.27 3.98
C PHE A 133 4.34 3.43 2.53
N ASP A 134 3.24 4.18 2.32
CA ASP A 134 2.62 4.32 1.00
C ASP A 134 3.58 4.97 -0.02
N VAL A 135 4.35 5.98 0.42
CA VAL A 135 5.36 6.65 -0.42
C VAL A 135 6.54 5.72 -0.66
N SER A 136 7.05 5.09 0.41
CA SER A 136 8.14 4.13 0.30
C SER A 136 7.79 2.98 -0.66
N ALA A 137 6.57 2.45 -0.60
CA ALA A 137 6.09 1.41 -1.51
C ALA A 137 5.93 1.91 -2.96
N ALA A 138 5.54 3.16 -3.16
CA ALA A 138 5.48 3.77 -4.48
C ALA A 138 6.86 3.98 -5.12
N VAL A 139 7.91 4.16 -4.31
CA VAL A 139 9.30 4.32 -4.77
C VAL A 139 9.99 2.98 -4.98
N TYR A 140 10.02 2.13 -3.95
CA TYR A 140 10.84 0.91 -3.93
C TYR A 140 10.07 -0.35 -4.34
N GLY A 141 8.75 -0.26 -4.51
CA GLY A 141 7.90 -1.40 -4.84
C GLY A 141 7.62 -2.30 -3.63
N SER A 142 7.55 -3.61 -3.87
CA SER A 142 7.15 -4.60 -2.85
C SER A 142 8.24 -4.81 -1.79
N GLN A 143 7.87 -4.62 -0.52
CA GLN A 143 8.84 -4.55 0.57
C GLN A 143 8.25 -4.90 1.94
N ARG A 144 9.13 -5.29 2.87
CA ARG A 144 8.95 -5.08 4.30
C ARG A 144 9.47 -3.70 4.64
N TYR A 145 8.66 -2.94 5.37
CA TYR A 145 8.98 -1.58 5.75
C TYR A 145 8.94 -1.39 7.27
N VAL A 146 9.95 -0.70 7.82
CA VAL A 146 9.95 -0.16 9.17
C VAL A 146 10.02 1.35 9.07
N ARG A 147 9.10 2.02 9.77
CA ARG A 147 8.95 3.47 9.74
C ARG A 147 10.19 4.19 10.28
N PHE A 148 10.59 5.28 9.61
CA PHE A 148 11.62 6.21 10.08
C PHE A 148 11.22 6.96 11.35
N SER A 149 12.22 7.47 12.08
CA SER A 149 12.06 8.36 13.23
C SER A 149 11.37 9.67 12.83
N PRO A 150 10.21 10.04 13.43
CA PRO A 150 9.47 11.25 13.06
C PRO A 150 10.27 12.55 13.08
N GLU A 151 11.29 12.61 13.93
CA GLU A 151 12.21 13.74 14.11
C GLU A 151 12.89 14.14 12.80
N ILE A 152 13.05 13.19 11.87
CA ILE A 152 13.69 13.42 10.57
C ILE A 152 12.92 14.43 9.71
N LEU A 153 11.61 14.50 9.89
CA LEU A 153 10.74 15.43 9.15
C LEU A 153 10.29 16.64 9.97
N SER A 154 10.88 16.85 11.14
CA SER A 154 10.51 17.97 12.01
C SER A 154 10.76 19.34 11.36
N SER A 155 11.88 19.51 10.66
CA SER A 155 12.20 20.73 9.90
C SER A 155 11.21 20.98 8.76
N ALA A 156 10.81 19.91 8.06
CA ALA A 156 9.82 19.97 7.00
C ALA A 156 8.43 20.40 7.51
N GLN A 157 8.07 20.18 8.77
CA GLN A 157 6.77 20.65 9.29
C GLN A 157 6.76 22.14 9.64
N ALA A 158 7.92 22.81 9.72
CA ALA A 158 8.08 24.17 10.22
C ALA A 158 8.05 25.26 9.12
N ILE A 159 7.41 25.01 7.97
CA ILE A 159 7.36 25.94 6.81
C ILE A 159 6.70 27.30 7.15
N GLY A 160 6.11 27.45 8.33
CA GLY A 160 5.67 28.76 8.84
C GLY A 160 6.80 29.73 9.24
N GLY A 161 8.08 29.31 9.28
CA GLY A 161 9.18 30.17 9.76
C GLY A 161 10.58 29.95 9.15
N THR A 162 10.77 28.99 8.23
CA THR A 162 12.08 28.67 7.63
C THR A 162 12.06 28.81 6.11
N VAL A 163 13.21 29.11 5.50
CA VAL A 163 13.34 29.26 4.04
C VAL A 163 13.34 27.87 3.40
N LEU A 164 12.53 27.66 2.35
CA LEU A 164 12.34 26.37 1.67
C LEU A 164 13.65 25.64 1.27
N PRO A 165 14.72 26.30 0.80
CA PRO A 165 15.98 25.63 0.47
C PRO A 165 16.68 24.99 1.67
N ASP A 166 16.60 25.61 2.84
CA ASP A 166 17.22 25.09 4.07
C ASP A 166 16.50 23.80 4.51
N VAL A 167 15.17 23.81 4.44
CA VAL A 167 14.34 22.63 4.71
C VAL A 167 14.68 21.47 3.77
N VAL A 168 14.85 21.75 2.47
CA VAL A 168 15.23 20.72 1.49
C VAL A 168 16.65 20.22 1.77
N SER A 169 17.60 21.11 2.06
CA SER A 169 18.96 20.72 2.42
C SER A 169 18.99 19.82 3.66
N ASP A 170 18.22 20.15 4.70
CA ASP A 170 18.13 19.35 5.93
C ASP A 170 17.56 17.95 5.65
N VAL A 171 16.45 17.87 4.92
CA VAL A 171 15.82 16.59 4.54
C VAL A 171 16.76 15.68 3.75
N LEU A 172 17.60 16.26 2.88
CA LEU A 172 18.54 15.53 2.02
C LEU A 172 19.83 15.13 2.74
N THR A 173 20.27 15.91 3.73
CA THR A 173 21.51 15.65 4.48
C THR A 173 21.29 14.75 5.70
N GLN A 174 20.06 14.65 6.19
CA GLN A 174 19.72 13.76 7.29
C GLN A 174 19.78 12.28 6.89
N ARG A 175 20.22 11.46 7.85
CA ARG A 175 20.24 10.01 7.68
C ARG A 175 18.86 9.43 7.98
N TRP A 176 18.16 9.02 6.93
CA TRP A 176 16.91 8.29 7.05
C TRP A 176 17.15 6.90 7.65
N ASP A 177 16.48 6.61 8.77
CA ASP A 177 16.64 5.37 9.54
C ASP A 177 15.52 4.34 9.32
N HIS A 178 14.66 4.57 8.32
CA HIS A 178 13.72 3.55 7.86
C HIS A 178 14.46 2.28 7.41
N GLU A 179 13.78 1.14 7.56
CA GLU A 179 14.23 -0.11 6.94
C GLU A 179 13.31 -0.45 5.77
N ASN A 180 13.87 -0.59 4.57
CA ASN A 180 13.23 -1.25 3.45
C ASN A 180 13.96 -2.57 3.16
N LYS A 181 13.22 -3.68 3.11
CA LYS A 181 13.76 -4.98 2.68
C LYS A 181 12.89 -5.51 1.57
N GLN A 182 13.49 -5.83 0.42
CA GLN A 182 12.75 -6.37 -0.71
C GLN A 182 11.95 -7.60 -0.27
N PHE A 183 10.69 -7.64 -0.68
CA PHE A 183 9.77 -8.70 -0.36
C PHE A 183 8.90 -8.96 -1.58
N SER A 184 8.73 -10.22 -1.95
CA SER A 184 7.89 -10.60 -3.08
C SER A 184 7.12 -11.86 -2.73
N LEU A 185 5.93 -12.00 -3.33
CA LEU A 185 5.24 -13.28 -3.29
C LEU A 185 6.08 -14.33 -4.04
N PRO A 186 6.09 -15.58 -3.55
CA PRO A 186 6.65 -16.69 -4.30
C PRO A 186 5.99 -16.84 -5.68
N PRO A 187 6.72 -17.37 -6.69
CA PRO A 187 6.15 -17.68 -8.00
C PRO A 187 4.89 -18.53 -7.91
N LEU A 188 4.01 -18.43 -8.90
CA LEU A 188 2.75 -19.19 -8.97
C LEU A 188 1.74 -18.89 -7.84
N MET A 189 1.97 -17.84 -7.05
CA MET A 189 0.98 -17.32 -6.09
C MET A 189 0.34 -16.05 -6.62
N THR A 190 -0.98 -15.91 -6.40
CA THR A 190 -1.75 -14.72 -6.80
C THR A 190 -2.43 -14.13 -5.57
N LEU A 191 -2.24 -12.82 -5.37
CA LEU A 191 -2.99 -12.06 -4.38
C LEU A 191 -4.27 -11.52 -5.03
N LEU A 192 -5.43 -11.94 -4.50
CA LEU A 192 -6.71 -11.40 -4.89
C LEU A 192 -7.12 -10.30 -3.91
N LEU A 193 -7.34 -9.10 -4.43
CA LEU A 193 -7.85 -7.96 -3.67
C LEU A 193 -9.36 -7.83 -3.90
N GLY A 194 -10.14 -7.90 -2.84
CA GLY A 194 -11.58 -7.62 -2.87
C GLY A 194 -11.89 -6.32 -2.13
N GLU A 195 -12.56 -5.39 -2.81
CA GLU A 195 -13.04 -4.13 -2.22
C GLU A 195 -14.59 -4.11 -2.26
N PRO A 196 -15.27 -3.73 -1.15
CA PRO A 196 -16.73 -3.87 -1.00
C PRO A 196 -17.60 -2.88 -1.83
N GLY A 197 -17.00 -1.93 -2.53
CA GLY A 197 -17.62 -1.00 -3.46
C GLY A 197 -18.17 0.28 -2.82
N THR A 198 -18.18 0.36 -1.49
CA THR A 198 -18.81 1.44 -0.72
C THR A 198 -17.82 2.50 -0.22
N GLY A 199 -16.55 2.41 -0.62
CA GLY A 199 -15.47 3.28 -0.16
C GLY A 199 -14.90 2.84 1.20
N GLY A 200 -13.65 3.23 1.46
CA GLY A 200 -12.91 2.85 2.67
C GLY A 200 -13.53 3.40 3.96
N SER A 201 -13.26 2.70 5.07
CA SER A 201 -13.65 3.14 6.41
C SER A 201 -12.93 4.43 6.82
N SER A 202 -13.55 5.23 7.71
CA SER A 202 -12.92 6.41 8.31
C SER A 202 -11.68 6.01 9.14
N THR A 203 -10.51 6.00 8.48
CA THR A 203 -9.22 5.56 9.03
C THR A 203 -8.82 6.28 10.33
N PRO A 204 -9.03 7.61 10.50
CA PRO A 204 -8.64 8.31 11.74
C PRO A 204 -9.40 7.83 12.98
N SER A 205 -10.71 7.58 12.84
CA SER A 205 -11.55 7.10 13.95
C SER A 205 -11.14 5.69 14.40
N MET A 206 -10.88 4.79 13.45
CA MET A 206 -10.47 3.42 13.77
C MET A 206 -9.11 3.37 14.50
N VAL A 207 -8.12 4.11 14.00
CA VAL A 207 -6.80 4.21 14.65
C VAL A 207 -6.92 4.82 16.04
N GLY A 208 -7.78 5.84 16.21
CA GLY A 208 -8.05 6.46 17.51
C GLY A 208 -8.62 5.46 18.52
N SER A 209 -9.56 4.61 18.11
CA SER A 209 -10.12 3.56 18.97
C SER A 209 -9.10 2.49 19.35
N VAL A 210 -8.28 2.02 18.40
CA VAL A 210 -7.20 1.06 18.70
C VAL A 210 -6.18 1.68 19.67
N LYS A 211 -5.80 2.94 19.49
CA LYS A 211 -4.91 3.67 20.42
C LYS A 211 -5.52 3.83 21.82
N ARG A 212 -6.83 4.05 21.92
CA ARG A 212 -7.52 4.11 23.22
C ARG A 212 -7.51 2.75 23.91
N TRP A 213 -7.80 1.69 23.17
CA TRP A 213 -7.74 0.32 23.68
C TRP A 213 -6.35 -0.06 24.20
N LEU A 214 -5.29 0.26 23.45
CA LEU A 214 -3.90 0.07 23.86
C LEU A 214 -3.58 0.72 25.22
N LYS A 215 -4.21 1.86 25.52
CA LYS A 215 -4.04 2.57 26.79
C LYS A 215 -4.93 2.04 27.91
N SER A 216 -6.13 1.56 27.59
CA SER A 216 -7.11 1.12 28.59
C SER A 216 -6.81 -0.27 29.16
N ASP A 217 -6.17 -1.15 28.39
CA ASP A 217 -5.81 -2.50 28.82
C ASP A 217 -4.40 -2.88 28.31
N PRO A 218 -3.33 -2.36 28.96
CA PRO A 218 -1.97 -2.52 28.46
C PRO A 218 -1.48 -3.97 28.40
N GLU A 219 -1.89 -4.82 29.34
CA GLU A 219 -1.42 -6.21 29.38
C GLU A 219 -2.03 -7.04 28.25
N LYS A 220 -3.36 -7.02 28.11
CA LYS A 220 -4.06 -7.78 27.07
C LYS A 220 -3.76 -7.23 25.68
N SER A 221 -3.66 -5.90 25.56
CA SER A 221 -3.33 -5.28 24.29
C SER A 221 -1.90 -5.63 23.85
N ARG A 222 -0.92 -5.60 24.76
CA ARG A 222 0.45 -6.03 24.47
C ARG A 222 0.53 -7.50 24.06
N ASP A 223 -0.20 -8.39 24.74
CA ASP A 223 -0.25 -9.82 24.38
C ASP A 223 -0.81 -10.01 22.96
N THR A 224 -1.98 -9.43 22.67
CA THR A 224 -2.62 -9.52 21.35
C THR A 224 -1.72 -8.92 20.26
N TRP A 225 -1.08 -7.77 20.54
CA TRP A 225 -0.18 -7.08 19.61
C TRP A 225 1.08 -7.90 19.32
N SER A 226 1.65 -8.53 20.36
CA SER A 226 2.80 -9.43 20.25
C SER A 226 2.48 -10.66 19.41
N LYS A 227 1.34 -11.31 19.67
CA LYS A 227 0.86 -12.46 18.88
C LYS A 227 0.65 -12.11 17.42
N LEU A 228 0.04 -10.95 17.13
CA LEU A 228 -0.10 -10.45 15.76
C LEU A 228 1.26 -10.20 15.09
N ALA A 229 2.23 -9.63 15.81
CA ALA A 229 3.57 -9.40 15.30
C ALA A 229 4.31 -10.72 14.99
N ILE A 230 4.19 -11.72 15.86
CA ILE A 230 4.75 -13.07 15.67
C ILE A 230 4.12 -13.74 14.45
N ALA A 231 2.79 -13.66 14.31
CA ALA A 231 2.08 -14.26 13.18
C ALA A 231 2.47 -13.60 11.84
N ASN A 232 2.58 -12.27 11.79
CA ASN A 232 3.08 -11.54 10.61
C ASN A 232 4.53 -11.93 10.27
N SER A 233 5.41 -12.01 11.27
CA SER A 233 6.81 -12.42 11.08
C SER A 233 6.92 -13.87 10.58
N THR A 234 6.04 -14.74 11.07
CA THR A 234 5.95 -16.14 10.63
C THR A 234 5.55 -16.21 9.17
N LEU A 235 4.50 -15.49 8.76
CA LEU A 235 4.08 -15.44 7.36
C LEU A 235 5.19 -14.91 6.46
N GLU A 236 5.84 -13.81 6.83
CA GLU A 236 6.97 -13.23 6.10
C GLU A 236 8.09 -14.27 5.89
N ASN A 237 8.48 -14.96 6.96
CA ASN A 237 9.54 -15.97 6.91
C ASN A 237 9.15 -17.16 6.02
N GLN A 238 7.91 -17.66 6.11
CA GLN A 238 7.46 -18.77 5.25
C GLN A 238 7.42 -18.38 3.78
N LEU A 239 7.00 -17.15 3.45
CA LEU A 239 7.03 -16.65 2.07
C LEU A 239 8.47 -16.48 1.56
N ARG A 240 9.42 -16.05 2.40
CA ARG A 240 10.85 -16.06 2.04
C ARG A 240 11.39 -17.46 1.79
N ILE A 241 11.04 -18.43 2.64
CA ILE A 241 11.45 -19.83 2.46
C ILE A 241 10.89 -20.36 1.14
N LEU A 242 9.61 -20.13 0.84
CA LEU A 242 8.98 -20.55 -0.40
C LEU A 242 9.62 -19.91 -1.63
N LYS A 243 9.98 -18.62 -1.55
CA LYS A 243 10.76 -17.95 -2.59
C LYS A 243 12.12 -18.63 -2.79
N GLY A 244 12.89 -18.86 -1.72
CA GLY A 244 14.17 -19.57 -1.82
C GLY A 244 14.03 -21.00 -2.35
N LEU A 245 12.96 -21.72 -2.00
CA LEU A 245 12.66 -23.04 -2.55
C LEU A 245 12.33 -22.97 -4.05
N SER A 246 11.64 -21.93 -4.51
CA SER A 246 11.34 -21.73 -5.94
C SER A 246 12.58 -21.43 -6.77
N GLU A 247 13.61 -20.80 -6.17
CA GLU A 247 14.88 -20.48 -6.82
C GLU A 247 15.83 -21.69 -6.83
N ASN A 248 15.93 -22.42 -5.72
CA ASN A 248 16.86 -23.55 -5.57
C ASN A 248 16.30 -24.91 -6.05
N HIS A 249 14.98 -25.08 -6.04
CA HIS A 249 14.29 -26.34 -6.35
C HIS A 249 13.06 -26.11 -7.24
N HIS A 250 13.27 -25.39 -8.35
CA HIS A 250 12.20 -24.88 -9.21
C HIS A 250 11.17 -25.94 -9.64
N GLU A 251 11.59 -27.07 -10.22
CA GLU A 251 10.67 -28.10 -10.71
C GLU A 251 9.83 -28.73 -9.59
N ALA A 252 10.46 -29.02 -8.44
CA ALA A 252 9.77 -29.57 -7.29
C ALA A 252 8.76 -28.55 -6.73
N TYR A 253 9.16 -27.28 -6.62
CA TYR A 253 8.29 -26.19 -6.18
C TYR A 253 7.08 -26.04 -7.10
N GLU A 254 7.28 -25.92 -8.41
CA GLU A 254 6.18 -25.75 -9.36
C GLU A 254 5.22 -26.94 -9.34
N SER A 255 5.76 -28.17 -9.34
CA SER A 255 4.97 -29.39 -9.30
C SER A 255 4.09 -29.45 -8.05
N MET A 256 4.65 -29.08 -6.88
CA MET A 256 3.91 -29.08 -5.62
C MET A 256 2.84 -27.99 -5.58
N VAL A 257 3.17 -26.75 -5.92
CA VAL A 257 2.19 -25.65 -5.91
C VAL A 257 1.04 -25.94 -6.86
N ARG A 258 1.32 -26.44 -8.07
CA ARG A 258 0.28 -26.83 -9.04
C ARG A 258 -0.58 -27.97 -8.50
N SER A 259 0.00 -28.97 -7.86
CA SER A 259 -0.77 -30.09 -7.31
C SER A 259 -1.64 -29.66 -6.13
N CYS A 260 -1.11 -28.87 -5.21
CA CYS A 260 -1.85 -28.28 -4.08
C CYS A 260 -3.00 -27.38 -4.53
N SER A 261 -2.83 -26.64 -5.63
CA SER A 261 -3.88 -25.74 -6.15
C SER A 261 -5.18 -26.46 -6.53
N ARG A 262 -5.13 -27.77 -6.77
CA ARG A 262 -6.28 -28.61 -7.14
C ARG A 262 -6.87 -29.40 -5.96
N LEU A 263 -6.30 -29.25 -4.77
CA LEU A 263 -6.63 -30.06 -3.60
C LEU A 263 -6.96 -29.17 -2.40
N THR A 264 -7.79 -29.70 -1.51
CA THR A 264 -8.02 -29.07 -0.20
C THR A 264 -6.77 -29.21 0.67
N TYR A 265 -6.54 -28.22 1.54
CA TYR A 265 -5.32 -28.14 2.36
C TYR A 265 -5.04 -29.40 3.20
N GLY A 266 -6.09 -30.13 3.62
CA GLY A 266 -5.94 -31.37 4.38
C GLY A 266 -5.26 -32.51 3.62
N LYS A 267 -5.32 -32.49 2.28
CA LYS A 267 -4.71 -33.50 1.41
C LYS A 267 -3.31 -33.13 0.92
N TRP A 268 -2.81 -31.94 1.27
CA TRP A 268 -1.53 -31.46 0.72
C TRP A 268 -0.34 -32.33 1.14
N ALA A 269 -0.37 -32.90 2.35
CA ALA A 269 0.67 -33.80 2.84
C ALA A 269 0.76 -35.12 2.06
N GLU A 270 -0.35 -35.60 1.50
CA GLU A 270 -0.42 -36.88 0.76
C GLU A 270 0.28 -36.82 -0.60
N VAL A 271 0.54 -35.61 -1.11
CA VAL A 271 1.13 -35.39 -2.44
C VAL A 271 2.66 -35.43 -2.42
N ALA A 272 3.27 -35.24 -1.25
CA ALA A 272 4.71 -35.22 -1.13
C ALA A 272 5.29 -36.65 -1.22
N THR A 273 6.22 -36.85 -2.15
CA THR A 273 6.88 -38.14 -2.39
C THR A 273 8.34 -38.15 -1.95
N ASN A 274 8.91 -36.98 -1.64
CA ASN A 274 10.30 -36.83 -1.21
C ASN A 274 10.44 -35.69 -0.20
N GLN A 275 11.62 -35.62 0.44
CA GLN A 275 11.90 -34.66 1.51
C GLN A 275 11.80 -33.19 1.05
N HIS A 276 12.21 -32.86 -0.18
CA HIS A 276 12.11 -31.49 -0.69
C HIS A 276 10.65 -31.05 -0.88
N GLN A 277 9.81 -31.95 -1.42
CA GLN A 277 8.38 -31.72 -1.56
C GLN A 277 7.70 -31.57 -0.19
N GLU A 278 8.09 -32.37 0.80
CA GLU A 278 7.57 -32.29 2.16
C GLU A 278 7.89 -30.93 2.81
N LEU A 279 9.11 -30.40 2.59
CA LEU A 279 9.50 -29.06 3.05
C LEU A 279 8.63 -27.96 2.41
N ILE A 280 8.35 -28.05 1.11
CA ILE A 280 7.47 -27.10 0.41
C ILE A 280 6.06 -27.14 1.00
N ILE A 281 5.49 -28.33 1.17
CA ILE A 281 4.15 -28.51 1.76
C ILE A 281 4.10 -27.94 3.17
N ARG A 282 5.11 -28.24 4.00
CA ARG A 282 5.19 -27.72 5.37
C ARG A 282 5.19 -26.19 5.40
N SER A 283 5.95 -25.56 4.51
CA SER A 283 5.98 -24.09 4.42
C SER A 283 4.68 -23.49 3.88
N LEU A 284 4.01 -24.16 2.93
CA LEU A 284 2.68 -23.74 2.46
C LEU A 284 1.62 -23.81 3.56
N LEU A 285 1.60 -24.91 4.34
CA LEU A 285 0.70 -25.07 5.49
C LEU A 285 1.00 -24.04 6.58
N ALA A 286 2.27 -23.84 6.93
CA ALA A 286 2.67 -22.83 7.91
C ALA A 286 2.30 -21.40 7.47
N ALA A 287 2.42 -21.06 6.18
CA ALA A 287 1.98 -19.77 5.65
C ALA A 287 0.46 -19.59 5.74
N ARG A 288 -0.31 -20.65 5.44
CA ARG A 288 -1.76 -20.67 5.60
C ARG A 288 -2.16 -20.45 7.07
N ASP A 289 -1.53 -21.17 7.99
CA ASP A 289 -1.86 -21.08 9.41
C ASP A 289 -1.50 -19.71 9.97
N ALA A 290 -0.34 -19.15 9.58
CA ALA A 290 0.02 -17.77 9.92
C ALA A 290 -1.02 -16.76 9.39
N CYS A 291 -1.53 -16.93 8.16
CA CYS A 291 -2.63 -16.11 7.64
C CYS A 291 -3.90 -16.20 8.50
N LEU A 292 -4.23 -17.39 9.03
CA LEU A 292 -5.39 -17.60 9.91
C LEU A 292 -5.19 -16.97 11.29
N GLU A 293 -3.98 -17.06 11.85
CA GLU A 293 -3.64 -16.44 13.13
C GLU A 293 -3.63 -14.91 13.05
N ILE A 294 -3.03 -14.33 12.00
CA ILE A 294 -3.15 -12.89 11.70
C ILE A 294 -4.64 -12.51 11.65
N ARG A 295 -5.44 -13.35 10.98
CA ARG A 295 -6.86 -13.11 10.87
C ARG A 295 -7.56 -13.17 12.24
N LEU A 296 -7.21 -14.12 13.09
CA LEU A 296 -7.77 -14.24 14.43
C LEU A 296 -7.45 -13.00 15.27
N HIS A 297 -6.17 -12.63 15.38
CA HIS A 297 -5.72 -11.53 16.23
C HIS A 297 -6.19 -10.16 15.74
N MET A 298 -6.29 -9.93 14.43
CA MET A 298 -6.91 -8.69 13.90
C MET A 298 -8.38 -8.58 14.30
N ARG A 299 -9.11 -9.70 14.39
CA ARG A 299 -10.51 -9.72 14.83
C ARG A 299 -10.61 -9.44 16.33
N GLU A 300 -9.77 -10.09 17.13
CA GLU A 300 -9.71 -9.87 18.58
C GLU A 300 -9.41 -8.41 18.91
N MET A 301 -8.40 -7.82 18.25
CA MET A 301 -8.10 -6.40 18.33
C MET A 301 -9.29 -5.53 17.94
N GLY A 302 -9.98 -5.88 16.83
CA GLY A 302 -11.16 -5.14 16.38
C GLY A 302 -12.29 -5.14 17.41
N ILE A 303 -12.61 -6.31 17.98
CA ILE A 303 -13.63 -6.46 19.02
C ILE A 303 -13.22 -5.67 20.26
N ALA A 304 -11.99 -5.80 20.72
CA ALA A 304 -11.51 -5.15 21.94
C ALA A 304 -11.44 -3.62 21.79
N ALA A 305 -11.15 -3.12 20.59
CA ALA A 305 -11.15 -1.70 20.27
C ALA A 305 -12.53 -1.15 19.83
N GLY A 306 -13.57 -1.99 19.78
CA GLY A 306 -14.92 -1.58 19.36
C GLY A 306 -14.99 -1.09 17.91
N VAL A 307 -14.17 -1.65 17.03
CA VAL A 307 -14.08 -1.25 15.61
C VAL A 307 -14.20 -2.45 14.68
N PRO A 308 -14.93 -2.33 13.55
CA PRO A 308 -15.09 -3.40 12.57
C PRO A 308 -13.83 -3.51 11.70
N VAL A 309 -12.73 -4.01 12.27
CA VAL A 309 -11.45 -4.25 11.56
C VAL A 309 -11.58 -5.36 10.52
N ARG A 310 -12.64 -6.17 10.57
CA ARG A 310 -13.04 -7.11 9.52
C ARG A 310 -14.55 -7.14 9.36
N LEU A 311 -14.99 -7.41 8.13
CA LEU A 311 -16.33 -7.90 7.82
C LEU A 311 -16.69 -9.09 8.74
N SER A 312 -17.79 -8.97 9.47
CA SER A 312 -18.40 -10.07 10.20
C SER A 312 -18.87 -11.13 9.20
N GLN A 313 -18.17 -12.27 9.15
CA GLN A 313 -18.53 -13.46 8.38
C GLN A 313 -18.63 -13.25 6.85
N ILE A 314 -17.63 -13.72 6.11
CA ILE A 314 -17.91 -14.25 4.77
C ILE A 314 -18.81 -15.47 5.02
N HIS A 315 -20.07 -15.40 4.58
CA HIS A 315 -20.98 -16.52 4.66
C HIS A 315 -20.29 -17.79 4.15
N LYS A 316 -20.47 -18.89 4.88
CA LYS A 316 -20.05 -20.23 4.52
C LYS A 316 -20.67 -20.62 3.18
N HIS A 317 -20.08 -20.23 2.06
CA HIS A 317 -20.28 -20.87 0.78
C HIS A 317 -18.88 -21.13 0.24
N GLY A 318 -18.55 -22.42 0.19
CA GLY A 318 -17.26 -22.90 -0.22
C GLY A 318 -16.90 -22.41 -1.61
N TYR A 319 -15.67 -21.94 -1.73
CA TYR A 319 -14.85 -22.13 -2.90
C TYR A 319 -13.64 -22.95 -2.46
#